data_AF-A0A7Y2UYU5-F1
#
_entry.id   AF-A0A7Y2UYU5-F1
#
_cell.length_a   1.000
_cell.length_b   1.000
_cell.length_c   1.000
_cell.angle_alpha   90.00
_cell.angle_beta   90.00
_cell.angle_gamma   90.00
#
_symmetry.space_group_name_H-M   'P 1'
#
loop_
_entity.id
_entity.type
_entity.pdbx_description
1 polymer ?
#
loop_
_entity_poly.entity_id
_entity_poly.type
_entity_poly.pdbx_seq_one_letter_code
_entity_poly.pdbx_strand_id
1 'polypeptide(L)'
;MKNTLLFLVCMSMQFIYSQGNNVVVENSYSDYIKIVDVYESSSATVVKLEFNPIQDITGTLHSPSGKSPYVITDKKGNRYALKSQSGWNGSLTGGFGSKSLKANKKVTVSLYFNKLKNFTDIYSLTEVDCEGTNCWNFYDIKVKAEATATLDKTWVDYDVTDADGSFGFKVHTKFYINHMKDQPFYLKYRLMKGDEFLKTPDANYRNISGQIELKSRLKTPYVKAVYNDKSMFLPYKLLREQLPEGVNKIKVDIDLFNEDGTLLKHLGFKEITYTKR
;
A
#
# COMPACT_ATOMS: atom_id res chain seq x y z
N MET A 1 7.01 30.30 -44.64
CA MET A 1 6.36 29.88 -43.39
C MET A 1 6.68 28.41 -43.15
N LYS A 2 7.53 28.09 -42.17
CA LYS A 2 7.86 26.71 -41.77
C LYS A 2 7.32 26.52 -40.35
N ASN A 3 6.32 25.66 -40.19
CA ASN A 3 5.76 25.29 -38.89
C ASN A 3 6.60 24.17 -38.30
N THR A 4 7.33 24.47 -37.24
CA THR A 4 8.04 23.47 -36.43
C THR A 4 7.10 23.02 -35.31
N LEU A 5 6.56 21.81 -35.45
CA LEU A 5 5.70 21.18 -34.44
C LEU A 5 6.60 20.62 -33.32
N LEU A 6 6.63 21.29 -32.18
CA LEU A 6 7.37 20.86 -31.00
C LEU A 6 6.58 19.76 -30.28
N PHE A 7 6.99 18.50 -30.44
CA PHE A 7 6.41 17.38 -29.70
C PHE A 7 6.96 17.36 -28.27
N LEU A 8 6.13 17.76 -27.31
CA LEU A 8 6.44 17.69 -25.89
C LEU A 8 6.27 16.22 -25.44
N VAL A 9 7.39 15.50 -25.28
CA VAL A 9 7.38 14.15 -24.69
C VAL A 9 7.18 14.31 -23.18
N CYS A 10 5.95 14.11 -22.71
CA CYS A 10 5.65 13.93 -21.29
C CYS A 10 6.30 12.63 -20.80
N MET A 11 7.52 12.75 -20.28
CA MET A 11 8.20 11.67 -19.57
C MET A 11 7.47 11.47 -18.23
N SER A 12 6.52 10.53 -18.19
CA SER A 12 5.89 10.12 -16.93
C SER A 12 6.97 9.48 -16.05
N MET A 13 7.48 10.23 -15.07
CA MET A 13 8.27 9.66 -13.98
C MET A 13 7.38 8.66 -13.24
N GLN A 14 7.52 7.38 -13.57
CA GLN A 14 6.99 6.32 -12.73
C GLN A 14 7.86 6.27 -11.48
N PHE A 15 7.43 6.98 -10.43
CA PHE A 15 7.96 6.78 -9.10
C PHE A 15 7.71 5.32 -8.72
N ILE A 16 8.76 4.50 -8.76
CA ILE A 16 8.73 3.13 -8.27
C ILE A 16 8.75 3.23 -6.74
N TYR A 17 7.58 3.49 -6.15
CA TYR A 17 7.38 3.35 -4.73
C TYR A 17 7.64 1.89 -4.35
N SER A 18 8.58 1.66 -3.42
CA SER A 18 8.61 0.40 -2.69
C SER A 18 7.25 0.26 -2.00
N GLN A 19 6.58 -0.87 -2.18
CA GLN A 19 5.28 -1.09 -1.54
C GLN A 19 5.40 -1.41 -0.05
N GLY A 20 6.63 -1.51 0.47
CA GLY A 20 6.89 -1.58 1.91
C GLY A 20 6.47 -2.92 2.52
N ASN A 21 6.28 -3.97 1.71
CA ASN A 21 5.85 -5.26 2.23
C ASN A 21 6.86 -5.81 3.24
N ASN A 22 6.36 -6.41 4.32
CA ASN A 22 7.23 -7.05 5.29
C ASN A 22 7.71 -8.38 4.71
N VAL A 23 9.01 -8.49 4.49
CA VAL A 23 9.65 -9.72 3.99
C VAL A 23 10.56 -10.28 5.07
N VAL A 24 10.31 -11.54 5.42
CA VAL A 24 11.20 -12.34 6.26
C VAL A 24 11.77 -13.46 5.40
N VAL A 25 13.08 -13.66 5.49
CA VAL A 25 13.76 -14.80 4.85
C VAL A 25 14.42 -15.58 5.97
N GLU A 26 14.03 -16.84 6.15
CA GLU A 26 14.57 -17.67 7.23
C GLU A 26 15.92 -18.27 6.87
N ASN A 27 16.15 -18.54 5.58
CA ASN A 27 17.35 -19.18 5.08
C ASN A 27 17.94 -18.41 3.88
N SER A 28 19.09 -17.78 4.08
CA SER A 28 19.88 -17.13 3.03
C SER A 28 21.36 -17.51 3.15
N TYR A 29 21.99 -17.80 2.02
CA TYR A 29 23.40 -18.22 1.98
C TYR A 29 24.42 -17.07 1.97
N SER A 30 23.95 -15.82 1.95
CA SER A 30 24.80 -14.65 1.74
C SER A 30 24.51 -13.56 2.77
N ASP A 31 25.57 -12.96 3.30
CA ASP A 31 25.53 -11.91 4.34
C ASP A 31 25.48 -10.48 3.77
N TYR A 32 25.91 -10.31 2.51
CA TYR A 32 25.94 -9.01 1.83
C TYR A 32 24.71 -8.70 0.98
N ILE A 33 23.71 -9.59 0.88
CA ILE A 33 22.52 -9.40 0.05
C ILE A 33 21.28 -9.86 0.80
N LYS A 34 20.19 -9.12 0.67
CA LYS A 34 18.89 -9.49 1.26
C LYS A 34 17.74 -9.11 0.33
N ILE A 35 16.61 -9.79 0.50
CA ILE A 35 15.34 -9.39 -0.10
C ILE A 35 14.74 -8.31 0.81
N VAL A 36 14.43 -7.14 0.23
CA VAL A 36 13.86 -6.00 0.97
C VAL A 36 12.41 -5.72 0.63
N ASP A 37 11.90 -6.25 -0.48
CA ASP A 37 10.51 -6.10 -0.89
C ASP A 37 10.16 -7.21 -1.90
N VAL A 38 8.90 -7.64 -1.88
CA VAL A 38 8.31 -8.45 -2.95
C VAL A 38 6.95 -7.86 -3.24
N TYR A 39 6.66 -7.51 -4.48
CA TYR A 39 5.41 -6.86 -4.85
C TYR A 39 4.98 -7.21 -6.27
N GLU A 40 3.75 -6.83 -6.62
CA GLU A 40 3.24 -7.00 -7.98
C GLU A 40 3.32 -5.72 -8.79
N SER A 41 3.78 -5.86 -10.02
CA SER A 41 3.56 -4.89 -11.09
C SER A 41 2.37 -5.33 -11.98
N SER A 42 2.07 -4.56 -13.02
CA SER A 42 1.00 -4.91 -13.97
C SER A 42 1.21 -6.31 -14.58
N SER A 43 2.44 -6.66 -14.95
CA SER A 43 2.76 -7.88 -15.72
C SER A 43 3.78 -8.82 -15.07
N ALA A 44 4.27 -8.53 -13.87
CA ALA A 44 5.34 -9.31 -13.24
C ALA A 44 5.23 -9.31 -11.71
N THR A 45 5.74 -10.37 -11.10
CA THR A 45 6.11 -10.36 -9.68
C THR A 45 7.53 -9.82 -9.57
N VAL A 46 7.73 -8.84 -8.71
CA VAL A 46 9.01 -8.15 -8.55
C VAL A 46 9.63 -8.52 -7.21
N VAL A 47 10.87 -8.97 -7.23
CA VAL A 47 11.68 -9.18 -6.03
C VAL A 47 12.75 -8.09 -5.99
N LYS A 48 12.77 -7.31 -4.91
CA LYS A 48 13.73 -6.23 -4.71
C LYS A 48 14.84 -6.70 -3.78
N LEU A 49 16.07 -6.63 -4.27
CA LEU A 49 17.28 -7.01 -3.57
C LEU A 49 18.05 -5.76 -3.14
N GLU A 50 18.60 -5.77 -1.93
CA GLU A 50 19.58 -4.80 -1.45
C GLU A 50 20.90 -5.52 -1.23
N PHE A 51 21.95 -5.05 -1.92
CA PHE A 51 23.33 -5.45 -1.72
C PHE A 51 24.01 -4.43 -0.80
N ASN A 52 24.74 -4.90 0.20
CA ASN A 52 25.53 -4.09 1.12
C ASN A 52 26.78 -4.88 1.58
N PRO A 53 27.78 -5.07 0.70
CA PRO A 53 28.95 -5.87 1.04
C PRO A 53 29.89 -5.12 1.98
N ILE A 54 30.51 -5.83 2.92
CA ILE A 54 31.49 -5.28 3.87
C ILE A 54 32.89 -5.11 3.26
N GLN A 55 33.15 -5.77 2.14
CA GLN A 55 34.38 -5.70 1.36
C GLN A 55 34.06 -5.55 -0.13
N ASP A 56 35.03 -5.14 -0.94
CA ASP A 56 34.85 -5.10 -2.39
C ASP A 56 34.62 -6.52 -2.92
N ILE A 57 33.53 -6.72 -3.66
CA ILE A 57 33.19 -8.01 -4.27
C ILE A 57 32.81 -7.82 -5.75
N THR A 58 32.81 -8.90 -6.50
CA THR A 58 32.20 -8.95 -7.84
C THR A 58 31.00 -9.86 -7.80
N GLY A 59 29.82 -9.32 -8.06
CA GLY A 59 28.61 -10.11 -8.25
C GLY A 59 28.37 -10.35 -9.73
N THR A 60 27.62 -11.40 -10.07
CA THR A 60 27.17 -11.66 -11.44
C THR A 60 25.68 -11.91 -11.46
N LEU A 61 24.93 -11.12 -12.22
CA LEU A 61 23.51 -11.35 -12.44
C LEU A 61 23.33 -12.02 -13.81
N HIS A 62 23.01 -13.31 -13.80
CA HIS A 62 22.78 -14.09 -15.02
C HIS A 62 21.51 -13.64 -15.76
N SER A 63 21.59 -13.62 -17.09
CA SER A 63 20.45 -13.27 -17.94
C SER A 63 19.41 -14.40 -17.97
N PRO A 64 18.13 -14.09 -18.28
CA PRO A 64 17.07 -15.08 -18.42
C PRO A 64 17.34 -16.22 -19.40
N SER A 65 18.13 -15.94 -20.44
CA SER A 65 18.54 -16.90 -21.48
C SER A 65 19.92 -17.50 -21.22
N GLY A 66 20.53 -17.21 -20.07
CA GLY A 66 21.84 -17.71 -19.68
C GLY A 66 21.81 -19.16 -19.18
N LYS A 67 22.99 -19.68 -18.79
CA LYS A 67 23.12 -21.04 -18.26
C LYS A 67 22.49 -21.21 -16.86
N SER A 68 22.54 -20.17 -16.04
CA SER A 68 22.10 -20.17 -14.64
C SER A 68 21.11 -19.05 -14.37
N PRO A 69 19.95 -19.01 -15.03
CA PRO A 69 18.98 -17.94 -14.84
C PRO A 69 18.44 -17.94 -13.41
N TYR A 70 17.92 -16.81 -12.95
CA TYR A 70 17.16 -16.78 -11.70
C TYR A 70 15.72 -17.20 -11.92
N VAL A 71 15.16 -17.92 -10.94
CA VAL A 71 13.75 -18.27 -10.88
C VAL A 71 13.21 -17.98 -9.49
N ILE A 72 11.93 -17.67 -9.41
CA ILE A 72 11.19 -17.77 -8.15
C ILE A 72 10.29 -18.99 -8.17
N THR A 73 10.13 -19.61 -7.00
CA THR A 73 9.24 -20.76 -6.82
C THR A 73 8.12 -20.37 -5.85
N ASP A 74 6.89 -20.78 -6.14
CA ASP A 74 5.79 -20.64 -5.19
C ASP A 74 5.73 -21.81 -4.19
N LYS A 75 4.90 -21.68 -3.15
CA LYS A 75 4.68 -22.72 -2.12
C LYS A 75 4.14 -24.05 -2.66
N LYS A 76 3.73 -24.12 -3.93
CA LYS A 76 3.29 -25.34 -4.61
C LYS A 76 4.37 -25.96 -5.49
N GLY A 77 5.55 -25.37 -5.55
CA GLY A 77 6.67 -25.82 -6.38
C GLY A 77 6.63 -25.32 -7.82
N ASN A 78 5.69 -24.44 -8.21
CA ASN A 78 5.69 -23.89 -9.57
C ASN A 78 6.81 -22.87 -9.71
N ARG A 79 7.53 -22.92 -10.83
CA ARG A 79 8.69 -22.05 -11.11
C ARG A 79 8.32 -20.95 -12.09
N TYR A 80 8.80 -19.74 -11.83
CA TYR A 80 8.53 -18.55 -12.61
C TYR A 80 9.86 -17.91 -13.03
N ALA A 81 10.07 -17.82 -14.34
CA ALA A 81 11.32 -17.34 -14.92
C ALA A 81 11.53 -15.84 -14.74
N LEU A 82 12.79 -15.43 -14.56
CA LEU A 82 13.22 -14.03 -14.68
C LEU A 82 12.94 -13.51 -16.10
N LYS A 83 12.46 -12.27 -16.21
CA LYS A 83 12.20 -11.60 -17.48
C LYS A 83 13.18 -10.45 -17.72
N SER A 84 13.41 -9.66 -16.69
CA SER A 84 14.22 -8.45 -16.77
C SER A 84 14.71 -8.02 -15.39
N GLN A 85 15.59 -7.04 -15.36
CA GLN A 85 16.09 -6.42 -14.14
C GLN A 85 16.13 -4.90 -14.27
N SER A 86 16.19 -4.20 -13.15
CA SER A 86 16.53 -2.77 -13.09
C SER A 86 17.48 -2.50 -11.92
N GLY A 87 18.47 -1.64 -12.13
CA GLY A 87 19.43 -1.20 -11.10
C GLY A 87 20.77 -1.95 -11.07
N TRP A 88 20.90 -3.10 -11.76
CA TRP A 88 22.17 -3.81 -11.81
C TRP A 88 23.18 -3.13 -12.73
N ASN A 89 22.84 -2.89 -14.00
CA ASN A 89 23.71 -2.23 -15.00
C ASN A 89 25.05 -2.96 -15.23
N GLY A 90 25.01 -4.28 -15.40
CA GLY A 90 26.16 -5.08 -15.82
C GLY A 90 26.50 -4.90 -17.31
N SER A 91 27.61 -5.50 -17.75
CA SER A 91 28.20 -5.32 -19.09
C SER A 91 27.48 -6.05 -20.24
N LEU A 92 26.58 -6.98 -19.94
CA LEU A 92 25.86 -7.77 -20.95
C LEU A 92 24.53 -7.11 -21.34
N THR A 93 23.96 -7.58 -22.45
CA THR A 93 22.66 -7.14 -22.97
C THR A 93 21.59 -7.12 -21.88
N GLY A 94 20.79 -6.05 -21.79
CA GLY A 94 19.77 -5.88 -20.76
C GLY A 94 20.31 -5.48 -19.38
N GLY A 95 21.60 -5.11 -19.30
CA GLY A 95 22.26 -4.73 -18.06
C GLY A 95 22.55 -5.91 -17.13
N PHE A 96 22.64 -7.12 -17.68
CA PHE A 96 23.05 -8.35 -16.97
C PHE A 96 24.58 -8.49 -16.93
N GLY A 97 25.11 -9.54 -16.31
CA GLY A 97 26.55 -9.84 -16.26
C GLY A 97 27.21 -9.40 -14.96
N SER A 98 28.54 -9.36 -14.96
CA SER A 98 29.32 -9.08 -13.74
C SER A 98 29.40 -7.59 -13.44
N LYS A 99 29.44 -7.25 -12.15
CA LYS A 99 29.59 -5.88 -11.65
C LYS A 99 30.40 -5.88 -10.36
N SER A 100 31.34 -4.93 -10.26
CA SER A 100 32.04 -4.65 -9.01
C SER A 100 31.10 -3.91 -8.05
N LEU A 101 30.95 -4.44 -6.85
CA LEU A 101 30.23 -3.83 -5.73
C LEU A 101 31.26 -3.37 -4.70
N LYS A 102 31.19 -2.09 -4.33
CA LYS A 102 32.13 -1.49 -3.39
C LYS A 102 31.72 -1.76 -1.94
N ALA A 103 32.71 -1.97 -1.09
CA ALA A 103 32.54 -2.09 0.35
C ALA A 103 31.70 -0.93 0.91
N ASN A 104 30.74 -1.25 1.77
CA ASN A 104 29.85 -0.32 2.46
C ASN A 104 29.03 0.58 1.53
N LYS A 105 28.84 0.18 0.27
CA LYS A 105 27.97 0.88 -0.69
C LYS A 105 26.74 0.03 -0.97
N LYS A 106 25.58 0.61 -0.64
CA LYS A 106 24.29 0.00 -0.92
C LYS A 106 23.97 0.07 -2.42
N VAL A 107 23.57 -1.06 -2.98
CA VAL A 107 23.04 -1.15 -4.35
C VAL A 107 21.72 -1.88 -4.30
N THR A 108 20.70 -1.30 -4.93
CA THR A 108 19.35 -1.88 -4.98
C THR A 108 19.03 -2.35 -6.38
N VAL A 109 18.53 -3.57 -6.51
CA VAL A 109 18.17 -4.20 -7.78
C VAL A 109 16.73 -4.69 -7.69
N SER A 110 15.95 -4.46 -8.75
CA SER A 110 14.63 -5.08 -8.90
C SER A 110 14.69 -6.15 -9.97
N LEU A 111 14.28 -7.37 -9.63
CA LEU A 111 14.20 -8.51 -10.52
C LEU A 111 12.72 -8.76 -10.87
N TYR A 112 12.40 -8.82 -12.16
CA TYR A 112 11.03 -8.96 -12.66
C TYR A 112 10.82 -10.37 -13.19
N PHE A 113 9.94 -11.13 -12.56
CA PHE A 113 9.64 -12.51 -12.91
C PHE A 113 8.29 -12.64 -13.62
N ASN A 114 8.05 -13.78 -14.24
CA ASN A 114 6.69 -14.18 -14.63
C ASN A 114 5.76 -14.07 -13.40
N LYS A 115 4.57 -13.52 -13.63
CA LYS A 115 3.66 -13.11 -12.57
C LYS A 115 3.10 -14.33 -11.83
N LEU A 116 3.25 -14.35 -10.51
CA LEU A 116 2.55 -15.30 -9.64
C LEU A 116 1.05 -14.96 -9.62
N LYS A 117 0.21 -15.97 -9.37
CA LYS A 117 -1.21 -15.73 -9.08
C LYS A 117 -1.41 -14.85 -7.84
N ASN A 118 -0.52 -15.02 -6.85
CA ASN A 118 -0.46 -14.24 -5.63
C ASN A 118 1.00 -14.12 -5.19
N PHE A 119 1.58 -12.92 -5.20
CA PHE A 119 2.99 -12.74 -4.85
C PHE A 119 3.35 -13.16 -3.41
N THR A 120 2.39 -13.20 -2.47
CA THR A 120 2.65 -13.68 -1.11
C THR A 120 2.85 -15.20 -1.02
N ASP A 121 2.61 -15.90 -2.12
CA ASP A 121 2.86 -17.34 -2.24
C ASP A 121 4.28 -17.65 -2.73
N ILE A 122 5.12 -16.63 -2.96
CA ILE A 122 6.55 -16.85 -3.16
C ILE A 122 7.12 -17.68 -2.00
N TYR A 123 8.01 -18.59 -2.34
CA TYR A 123 8.69 -19.48 -1.40
C TYR A 123 10.21 -19.35 -1.49
N SER A 124 10.76 -19.33 -2.71
CA SER A 124 12.19 -19.21 -2.91
C SER A 124 12.53 -18.28 -4.09
N LEU A 125 13.74 -17.74 -4.06
CA LEU A 125 14.45 -17.13 -5.18
C LEU A 125 15.75 -17.90 -5.34
N THR A 126 15.96 -18.56 -6.48
CA THR A 126 17.14 -19.37 -6.70
C THR A 126 17.77 -19.10 -8.06
N GLU A 127 19.08 -19.26 -8.09
CA GLU A 127 19.88 -19.34 -9.30
C GLU A 127 19.95 -20.79 -9.76
N VAL A 128 19.54 -21.04 -11.01
CA VAL A 128 19.49 -22.41 -11.53
C VAL A 128 20.90 -22.96 -11.71
N ASP A 129 21.10 -24.21 -11.29
CA ASP A 129 22.37 -24.94 -11.37
C ASP A 129 23.53 -24.26 -10.62
N CYS A 130 23.21 -23.45 -9.60
CA CYS A 130 24.19 -22.85 -8.70
C CYS A 130 24.04 -23.42 -7.29
N GLU A 131 25.11 -24.05 -6.80
CA GLU A 131 25.21 -24.59 -5.44
C GLU A 131 26.31 -23.90 -4.63
N GLY A 132 26.13 -23.84 -3.30
CA GLY A 132 27.10 -23.28 -2.37
C GLY A 132 26.89 -21.80 -2.03
N THR A 133 27.90 -21.20 -1.41
CA THR A 133 27.83 -19.87 -0.79
C THR A 133 27.97 -18.71 -1.77
N ASN A 134 28.33 -18.99 -3.03
CA ASN A 134 28.50 -17.96 -4.06
C ASN A 134 27.19 -17.66 -4.82
N CYS A 135 26.12 -18.37 -4.51
CA CYS A 135 24.83 -18.27 -5.19
C CYS A 135 23.86 -17.38 -4.41
N TRP A 136 23.06 -16.58 -5.11
CA TRP A 136 22.02 -15.76 -4.47
C TRP A 136 20.73 -16.55 -4.29
N ASN A 137 20.82 -17.59 -3.47
CA ASN A 137 19.70 -18.47 -3.15
C ASN A 137 19.05 -18.07 -1.81
N PHE A 138 17.75 -17.83 -1.85
CA PHE A 138 16.91 -17.49 -0.70
C PHE A 138 15.76 -18.48 -0.61
N TYR A 139 15.54 -19.05 0.58
CA TYR A 139 14.52 -20.04 0.85
C TYR A 139 13.62 -19.59 2.00
N ASP A 140 12.44 -20.21 2.08
CA ASP A 140 11.44 -19.92 3.12
C ASP A 140 11.08 -18.43 3.20
N ILE A 141 10.95 -17.81 2.03
CA ILE A 141 10.57 -16.41 1.90
C ILE A 141 9.12 -16.25 2.37
N LYS A 142 8.91 -15.42 3.39
CA LYS A 142 7.60 -15.07 3.92
C LYS A 142 7.33 -13.60 3.63
N VAL A 143 6.32 -13.34 2.82
CA VAL A 143 5.89 -11.98 2.48
C VAL A 143 4.53 -11.71 3.12
N LYS A 144 4.48 -10.67 3.94
CA LYS A 144 3.23 -10.11 4.43
C LYS A 144 2.96 -8.81 3.67
N ALA A 145 1.90 -8.84 2.86
CA ALA A 145 1.47 -7.66 2.12
C ALA A 145 0.99 -6.57 3.09
N GLU A 146 1.44 -5.34 2.90
CA GLU A 146 0.93 -4.21 3.68
C GLU A 146 -0.41 -3.73 3.14
N ALA A 147 -1.33 -3.44 4.06
CA ALA A 147 -2.63 -2.89 3.71
C ALA A 147 -2.45 -1.48 3.13
N THR A 148 -3.03 -1.22 1.96
CA THR A 148 -3.05 0.11 1.36
C THR A 148 -4.48 0.54 1.13
N ALA A 149 -4.75 1.84 1.30
CA ALA A 149 -6.05 2.40 1.00
C ALA A 149 -5.93 3.80 0.41
N THR A 150 -6.89 4.16 -0.42
CA THR A 150 -6.93 5.46 -1.12
C THR A 150 -8.36 5.98 -1.16
N LEU A 151 -8.53 7.24 -0.76
CA LEU A 151 -9.79 7.94 -0.89
C LEU A 151 -10.02 8.34 -2.35
N ASP A 152 -11.20 8.06 -2.88
CA ASP A 152 -11.64 8.57 -4.19
C ASP A 152 -12.36 9.90 -3.99
N LYS A 153 -13.49 9.86 -3.29
CA LYS A 153 -14.34 11.02 -3.04
C LYS A 153 -15.16 10.87 -1.76
N THR A 154 -15.52 12.02 -1.20
CA THR A 154 -16.51 12.14 -0.12
C THR A 154 -17.52 13.23 -0.46
N TRP A 155 -18.79 12.92 -0.33
CA TRP A 155 -19.90 13.86 -0.49
C TRP A 155 -20.88 13.73 0.67
N VAL A 156 -21.78 14.71 0.78
CA VAL A 156 -22.70 14.84 1.90
C VAL A 156 -24.08 15.18 1.38
N ASP A 157 -25.06 14.41 1.83
CA ASP A 157 -26.46 14.75 1.70
C ASP A 157 -26.88 15.52 2.95
N TYR A 158 -27.40 16.72 2.72
CA TYR A 158 -27.85 17.63 3.76
C TYR A 158 -29.32 17.35 4.08
N ASP A 159 -29.70 17.60 5.33
CA ASP A 159 -31.11 17.62 5.74
C ASP A 159 -31.84 16.29 5.46
N VAL A 160 -31.20 15.19 5.86
CA VAL A 160 -31.71 13.83 5.71
C VAL A 160 -32.37 13.36 7.01
N THR A 161 -33.49 12.66 6.89
CA THR A 161 -34.11 11.90 7.99
C THR A 161 -33.66 10.44 7.91
N ASP A 162 -33.06 9.91 8.97
CA ASP A 162 -32.66 8.51 9.06
C ASP A 162 -33.84 7.59 9.39
N ALA A 163 -33.64 6.28 9.32
CA ALA A 163 -34.70 5.28 9.53
C ALA A 163 -35.35 5.34 10.92
N ASP A 164 -34.64 5.87 11.92
CA ASP A 164 -35.13 6.07 13.29
C ASP A 164 -35.86 7.42 13.49
N GLY A 165 -35.99 8.23 12.43
CA GLY A 165 -36.60 9.57 12.46
C GLY A 165 -35.64 10.69 12.84
N SER A 166 -34.37 10.41 13.15
CA SER A 166 -33.36 11.42 13.44
C SER A 166 -33.07 12.28 12.21
N PHE A 167 -32.81 13.57 12.42
CA PHE A 167 -32.53 14.54 11.34
C PHE A 167 -31.07 15.00 11.38
N GLY A 168 -30.40 15.03 10.22
CA GLY A 168 -28.94 15.19 10.16
C GLY A 168 -28.33 15.18 8.77
N PHE A 169 -27.01 14.95 8.74
CA PHE A 169 -26.25 14.74 7.52
C PHE A 169 -26.09 13.25 7.22
N LYS A 170 -26.01 12.90 5.93
CA LYS A 170 -25.50 11.59 5.51
C LYS A 170 -24.18 11.79 4.79
N VAL A 171 -23.09 11.28 5.36
CA VAL A 171 -21.74 11.40 4.78
C VAL A 171 -21.44 10.13 4.00
N HIS A 172 -21.13 10.27 2.73
CA HIS A 172 -20.82 9.17 1.81
C HIS A 172 -19.33 9.18 1.44
N THR A 173 -18.70 8.02 1.48
CA THR A 173 -17.29 7.85 1.10
C THR A 173 -17.14 6.75 0.07
N LYS A 174 -16.40 7.08 -0.99
CA LYS A 174 -15.87 6.12 -1.96
C LYS A 174 -14.37 5.95 -1.73
N PHE A 175 -13.91 4.72 -1.54
CA PHE A 175 -12.50 4.42 -1.33
C PHE A 175 -12.11 3.03 -1.85
N TYR A 176 -10.81 2.88 -2.08
CA TYR A 176 -10.16 1.64 -2.48
C TYR A 176 -9.35 1.10 -1.32
N ILE A 177 -9.35 -0.23 -1.13
CA ILE A 177 -8.50 -0.89 -0.16
C ILE A 177 -7.89 -2.15 -0.77
N ASN A 178 -6.61 -2.38 -0.50
CA ASN A 178 -5.88 -3.55 -0.92
C ASN A 178 -5.28 -4.29 0.28
N HIS A 179 -5.08 -5.60 0.10
CA HIS A 179 -4.41 -6.51 1.03
C HIS A 179 -5.10 -6.65 2.40
N MET A 180 -6.43 -6.46 2.43
CA MET A 180 -7.28 -6.64 3.63
C MET A 180 -8.27 -7.81 3.47
N LYS A 181 -7.98 -8.76 2.58
CA LYS A 181 -8.84 -9.92 2.34
C LYS A 181 -9.09 -10.68 3.64
N ASP A 182 -10.37 -10.90 3.93
CA ASP A 182 -10.90 -11.60 5.10
C ASP A 182 -10.53 -10.99 6.46
N GLN A 183 -9.90 -9.81 6.46
CA GLN A 183 -9.55 -9.07 7.68
C GLN A 183 -10.61 -7.99 7.93
N PRO A 184 -11.31 -8.03 9.08
CA PRO A 184 -12.22 -6.96 9.47
C PRO A 184 -11.47 -5.68 9.84
N PHE A 185 -12.10 -4.54 9.59
CA PHE A 185 -11.59 -3.20 9.91
C PHE A 185 -12.76 -2.24 10.16
N TYR A 186 -12.48 -1.04 10.66
CA TYR A 186 -13.46 0.02 10.86
C TYR A 186 -13.19 1.18 9.91
N LEU A 187 -14.24 1.65 9.22
CA LEU A 187 -14.29 3.00 8.68
C LEU A 187 -14.78 3.91 9.79
N LYS A 188 -14.04 4.98 10.08
CA LYS A 188 -14.39 5.95 11.12
C LYS A 188 -14.47 7.37 10.55
N TYR A 189 -15.50 8.10 10.97
CA TYR A 189 -15.59 9.55 10.78
C TYR A 189 -15.50 10.24 12.13
N ARG A 190 -14.58 11.19 12.26
CA ARG A 190 -14.45 12.06 13.44
C ARG A 190 -14.66 13.50 13.03
N LEU A 191 -15.31 14.29 13.89
CA LEU A 191 -15.68 15.66 13.54
C LEU A 191 -14.76 16.67 14.19
N MET A 192 -14.39 17.69 13.43
CA MET A 192 -13.50 18.74 13.88
C MET A 192 -14.04 20.13 13.56
N LYS A 193 -13.74 21.10 14.42
CA LYS A 193 -13.88 22.54 14.15
C LYS A 193 -12.50 23.17 14.22
N GLY A 194 -12.04 23.75 13.10
CA GLY A 194 -10.61 24.04 12.98
C GLY A 194 -9.82 22.75 13.15
N ASP A 195 -8.84 22.72 14.05
CA ASP A 195 -8.00 21.54 14.29
C ASP A 195 -8.38 20.78 15.56
N GLU A 196 -9.50 21.15 16.20
CA GLU A 196 -9.99 20.51 17.42
C GLU A 196 -11.13 19.54 17.12
N PHE A 197 -11.07 18.34 17.73
CA PHE A 197 -12.16 17.37 17.65
C PHE A 197 -13.35 17.80 18.52
N LEU A 198 -14.54 17.76 17.93
CA LEU A 198 -15.80 17.97 18.65
C LEU A 198 -16.07 16.79 19.59
N LYS A 199 -16.66 17.08 20.75
CA LYS A 199 -16.92 16.08 21.80
C LYS A 199 -18.40 15.82 21.99
N THR A 200 -18.75 14.69 22.60
CA THR A 200 -20.14 14.42 22.99
C THR A 200 -20.20 13.55 24.25
N PRO A 201 -21.16 13.80 25.16
CA PRO A 201 -21.42 12.89 26.27
C PRO A 201 -22.15 11.61 25.81
N ASP A 202 -22.76 11.59 24.63
CA ASP A 202 -23.53 10.45 24.13
C ASP A 202 -22.62 9.23 23.89
N ALA A 203 -22.88 8.16 24.64
CA ALA A 203 -22.08 6.94 24.60
C ALA A 203 -22.14 6.22 23.24
N ASN A 204 -23.19 6.43 22.45
CA ASN A 204 -23.34 5.82 21.13
C ASN A 204 -22.49 6.48 20.06
N TYR A 205 -22.11 7.75 20.29
CA TYR A 205 -21.41 8.58 19.31
C TYR A 205 -20.05 9.06 19.79
N ARG A 206 -19.53 8.53 20.92
CA ARG A 206 -18.23 8.94 21.46
C ARG A 206 -17.19 7.84 21.34
N ASN A 207 -15.95 8.24 21.05
CA ASN A 207 -14.79 7.38 21.27
C ASN A 207 -14.28 7.45 22.72
N ILE A 208 -13.19 6.73 23.02
CA ILE A 208 -12.58 6.68 24.37
C ILE A 208 -12.12 8.04 24.88
N SER A 209 -11.82 8.98 23.97
CA SER A 209 -11.40 10.34 24.27
C SER A 209 -12.58 11.32 24.34
N GLY A 210 -13.82 10.83 24.24
CA GLY A 210 -15.04 11.63 24.26
C GLY A 210 -15.33 12.38 22.96
N GLN A 211 -14.58 12.13 21.88
CA GLN A 211 -14.76 12.79 20.59
C GLN A 211 -15.95 12.19 19.84
N ILE A 212 -16.66 12.99 19.06
CA ILE A 212 -17.73 12.52 18.17
C ILE A 212 -17.09 11.59 17.12
N GLU A 213 -17.52 10.32 17.13
CA GLU A 213 -17.05 9.25 16.24
C GLU A 213 -18.25 8.47 15.68
N LEU A 214 -18.34 8.42 14.36
CA LEU A 214 -19.16 7.44 13.65
C LEU A 214 -18.27 6.30 13.20
N LYS A 215 -18.72 5.06 13.35
CA LYS A 215 -17.94 3.89 12.91
C LYS A 215 -18.80 2.85 12.23
N SER A 216 -18.25 2.25 11.17
CA SER A 216 -18.85 1.11 10.48
C SER A 216 -17.81 -0.01 10.40
N ARG A 217 -18.19 -1.20 10.88
CA ARG A 217 -17.36 -2.40 10.75
C ARG A 217 -17.49 -2.95 9.33
N LEU A 218 -16.37 -3.16 8.67
CA LEU A 218 -16.27 -3.66 7.30
C LEU A 218 -15.38 -4.89 7.25
N LYS A 219 -15.62 -5.74 6.25
CA LYS A 219 -14.76 -6.88 5.89
C LYS A 219 -14.79 -7.00 4.36
N THR A 220 -13.65 -7.26 3.73
CA THR A 220 -13.60 -7.51 2.28
C THR A 220 -13.24 -8.97 2.01
N PRO A 221 -13.98 -9.70 1.15
CA PRO A 221 -13.60 -11.06 0.75
C PRO A 221 -12.54 -11.08 -0.38
N TYR A 222 -12.09 -9.91 -0.83
CA TYR A 222 -11.17 -9.75 -1.96
C TYR A 222 -9.88 -9.04 -1.53
N VAL A 223 -8.78 -9.38 -2.20
CA VAL A 223 -7.47 -8.73 -2.00
C VAL A 223 -7.52 -7.27 -2.43
N LYS A 224 -8.31 -6.95 -3.46
CA LYS A 224 -8.58 -5.57 -3.90
C LYS A 224 -10.07 -5.35 -3.82
N ALA A 225 -10.49 -4.27 -3.17
CA ALA A 225 -11.90 -3.96 -2.98
C ALA A 225 -12.18 -2.48 -3.21
N VAL A 226 -13.35 -2.23 -3.79
CA VAL A 226 -13.89 -0.89 -4.01
C VAL A 226 -15.15 -0.75 -3.18
N TYR A 227 -15.15 0.23 -2.30
CA TYR A 227 -16.34 0.66 -1.59
C TYR A 227 -16.89 1.87 -2.34
N ASN A 228 -17.87 1.65 -3.22
CA ASN A 228 -18.39 2.69 -4.12
C ASN A 228 -19.20 3.77 -3.40
N ASP A 229 -19.89 3.37 -2.33
CA ASP A 229 -20.70 4.25 -1.51
C ASP A 229 -20.87 3.62 -0.13
N LYS A 230 -20.03 4.03 0.82
CA LYS A 230 -20.25 3.74 2.23
C LYS A 230 -20.70 5.01 2.91
N SER A 231 -21.91 4.97 3.47
CA SER A 231 -22.53 6.12 4.11
C SER A 231 -22.69 5.91 5.61
N MET A 232 -22.47 6.97 6.40
CA MET A 232 -22.85 7.01 7.81
C MET A 232 -23.67 8.26 8.10
N PHE A 233 -24.69 8.11 8.95
CA PHE A 233 -25.58 9.19 9.34
C PHE A 233 -25.04 9.93 10.57
N LEU A 234 -25.11 11.26 10.53
CA LEU A 234 -24.67 12.16 11.59
C LEU A 234 -25.86 13.02 12.06
N PRO A 235 -26.43 12.76 13.23
CA PRO A 235 -27.53 13.56 13.76
C PRO A 235 -27.11 15.00 14.05
N TYR A 236 -27.92 15.99 13.64
CA TYR A 236 -27.66 17.41 13.93
C TYR A 236 -27.64 17.72 15.43
N LYS A 237 -28.34 16.93 16.25
CA LYS A 237 -28.35 17.08 17.70
C LYS A 237 -26.93 17.10 18.29
N LEU A 238 -26.05 16.23 17.79
CA LEU A 238 -24.66 16.14 18.27
C LEU A 238 -23.88 17.43 18.02
N LEU A 239 -24.20 18.14 16.94
CA LEU A 239 -23.56 19.41 16.58
C LEU A 239 -24.19 20.59 17.32
N ARG A 240 -25.52 20.58 17.50
CA ARG A 240 -26.26 21.63 18.20
C ARG A 240 -25.77 21.85 19.62
N GLU A 241 -25.38 20.78 20.30
CA GLU A 241 -24.87 20.84 21.68
C GLU A 241 -23.45 21.41 21.77
N GLN A 242 -22.67 21.37 20.68
CA GLN A 242 -21.25 21.73 20.67
C GLN A 242 -20.95 23.05 19.97
N LEU A 243 -21.85 23.54 19.13
CA LEU A 243 -21.60 24.67 18.24
C LEU A 243 -22.47 25.89 18.56
N PRO A 244 -21.92 27.11 18.41
CA PRO A 244 -22.69 28.34 18.57
C PRO A 244 -23.70 28.51 17.43
N GLU A 245 -24.64 29.43 17.64
CA GLU A 245 -25.60 29.86 16.60
C GLU A 245 -24.89 30.35 15.33
N GLY A 246 -25.55 30.16 14.19
CA GLY A 246 -25.06 30.60 12.89
C GLY A 246 -24.30 29.53 12.08
N VAL A 247 -23.53 30.02 11.09
CA VAL A 247 -22.84 29.19 10.10
C VAL A 247 -21.51 28.68 10.67
N ASN A 248 -21.38 27.36 10.76
CA ASN A 248 -20.21 26.67 11.27
C ASN A 248 -19.56 25.84 10.16
N LYS A 249 -18.27 26.04 9.91
CA LYS A 249 -17.46 25.15 9.07
C LYS A 249 -16.90 24.02 9.93
N ILE A 250 -17.12 22.78 9.49
CA ILE A 250 -16.71 21.57 10.18
C ILE A 250 -15.89 20.72 9.21
N LYS A 251 -14.88 20.02 9.71
CA LYS A 251 -14.13 19.00 8.97
C LYS A 251 -14.55 17.61 9.44
N VAL A 252 -14.78 16.71 8.50
CA VAL A 252 -14.93 15.28 8.74
C VAL A 252 -13.58 14.63 8.46
N ASP A 253 -12.92 14.14 9.50
CA ASP A 253 -11.71 13.31 9.45
C ASP A 253 -12.10 11.86 9.15
N ILE A 254 -11.54 11.30 8.09
CA ILE A 254 -11.93 10.00 7.54
C ILE A 254 -10.74 9.04 7.63
N ASP A 255 -10.92 7.97 8.40
CA ASP A 255 -9.86 7.01 8.70
C ASP A 255 -10.33 5.56 8.60
N LEU A 256 -9.36 4.68 8.37
CA LEU A 256 -9.49 3.25 8.52
C LEU A 256 -8.68 2.78 9.73
N PHE A 257 -9.28 1.91 10.53
CA PHE A 257 -8.67 1.33 11.74
C PHE A 257 -8.75 -0.19 11.72
N ASN A 258 -7.73 -0.85 12.26
CA ASN A 258 -7.78 -2.26 12.59
C ASN A 258 -8.75 -2.50 13.76
N GLU A 259 -9.15 -3.76 13.99
CA GLU A 259 -10.04 -4.10 15.11
C GLU A 259 -9.44 -3.84 16.48
N ASP A 260 -8.11 -3.91 16.60
CA ASP A 260 -7.38 -3.59 17.83
C ASP A 260 -7.31 -2.07 18.12
N GLY A 261 -7.85 -1.24 17.23
CA GLY A 261 -7.87 0.21 17.37
C GLY A 261 -6.61 0.91 16.84
N THR A 262 -5.65 0.18 16.25
CA THR A 262 -4.52 0.80 15.56
C THR A 262 -4.96 1.45 14.24
N LEU A 263 -4.41 2.62 13.93
CA LEU A 263 -4.70 3.32 12.69
C LEU A 263 -4.13 2.52 11.51
N LEU A 264 -5.00 2.10 10.60
CA LEU A 264 -4.62 1.43 9.36
C LEU A 264 -4.23 2.47 8.30
N LYS A 265 -5.08 3.46 8.08
CA LYS A 265 -4.81 4.51 7.09
C LYS A 265 -5.66 5.76 7.36
N HIS A 266 -5.02 6.92 7.36
CA HIS A 266 -5.72 8.19 7.20
C HIS A 266 -6.07 8.39 5.72
N LEU A 267 -7.37 8.55 5.42
CA LEU A 267 -7.87 8.68 4.05
C LEU A 267 -7.96 10.13 3.60
N GLY A 268 -8.29 11.06 4.50
CA GLY A 268 -8.34 12.49 4.23
C GLY A 268 -9.45 13.21 4.99
N PHE A 269 -9.75 14.42 4.54
CA PHE A 269 -10.76 15.28 5.15
C PHE A 269 -11.87 15.68 4.18
N LYS A 270 -13.07 15.92 4.72
CA LYS A 270 -14.16 16.58 3.99
C LYS A 270 -14.68 17.77 4.78
N GLU A 271 -14.61 18.96 4.18
CA GLU A 271 -15.26 20.14 4.75
C GLU A 271 -16.77 20.11 4.51
N ILE A 272 -17.53 20.48 5.54
CA ILE A 272 -18.99 20.61 5.51
C ILE A 272 -19.40 21.91 6.21
N THR A 273 -20.54 22.46 5.83
CA THR A 273 -21.14 23.62 6.49
C THR A 273 -22.38 23.19 7.26
N TYR A 274 -22.47 23.56 8.53
CA TYR A 274 -23.63 23.36 9.39
C TYR A 274 -24.17 24.72 9.84
N THR A 275 -25.46 24.96 9.68
CA THR A 275 -26.09 26.20 10.15
C THR A 275 -27.00 25.87 11.32
N LYS A 276 -26.63 26.38 12.51
CA LYS A 276 -27.50 26.38 13.68
C LYS A 276 -28.40 27.61 13.61
N ARG A 277 -29.69 27.41 13.83
CA ARG A 277 -30.74 28.43 13.85
C ARG A 277 -31.46 28.37 15.19
#